data_AF-A0A4Q7P2P1-F1
#
_entry.id   AF-A0A4Q7P2P1-F1
#
_cell.length_a   1.000
_cell.length_b   1.000
_cell.length_c   1.000
_cell.angle_alpha   90.00
_cell.angle_beta   90.00
_cell.angle_gamma   90.00
#
_symmetry.space_group_name_H-M   'P 1'
#
loop_
_entity.id
_entity.type
_entity.pdbx_description
1 polymer ?
#
loop_
_entity_poly.entity_id
_entity_poly.type
_entity_poly.pdbx_seq_one_letter_code
_entity_poly.pdbx_strand_id
1 'polypeptide(L)' 'MKGKSDTILVSFDYMHGDIPVLIVGRKKKDEMEIINAFKDDEAKELYQELTTKKGEA' A
#
# COMPACT_ATOMS: atom_id res chain seq x y z
N MET A 1 5.53 21.55 -8.22
CA MET A 1 6.61 20.53 -8.40
C MET A 1 6.61 20.09 -9.86
N LYS A 2 7.60 20.52 -10.65
CA LYS A 2 7.61 20.30 -12.11
C LYS A 2 8.27 18.94 -12.43
N GLY A 3 7.49 18.01 -12.98
CA GLY A 3 7.99 16.95 -13.88
C GLY A 3 8.59 15.67 -13.30
N LYS A 4 8.24 15.23 -12.08
CA LYS A 4 8.60 13.86 -11.63
C LYS A 4 7.36 13.06 -11.30
N SER A 5 7.20 11.93 -11.99
CA SER A 5 6.23 10.90 -11.63
C SER A 5 6.63 10.34 -10.28
N ASP A 6 5.73 10.44 -9.31
CA ASP A 6 5.85 9.73 -8.05
C ASP A 6 5.11 8.40 -8.18
N THR A 7 5.70 7.33 -7.66
CA THR A 7 5.10 6.00 -7.73
C THR A 7 5.20 5.36 -6.36
N ILE A 8 4.03 5.09 -5.81
CA ILE A 8 3.86 4.33 -4.58
C ILE A 8 3.34 2.95 -4.97
N LEU A 9 3.92 1.92 -4.36
CA LEU A 9 3.54 0.53 -4.50
C LEU A 9 3.09 0.03 -3.14
N VAL A 10 1.93 -0.63 -3.11
CA VAL A 10 1.33 -1.12 -1.87
C VAL A 10 1.25 -2.64 -1.96
N SER A 11 1.76 -3.31 -0.92
CA SER A 11 1.64 -4.76 -0.74
C SER A 11 0.82 -5.03 0.51
N PHE A 12 -0.07 -6.01 0.43
CA PHE A 12 -0.88 -6.47 1.56
C PHE A 12 -0.64 -7.97 1.74
N ASP A 13 -0.22 -8.38 2.94
CA ASP A 13 -0.07 -9.78 3.31
C ASP A 13 -1.07 -10.15 4.41
N TYR A 14 -1.81 -11.23 4.14
CA TYR A 14 -2.78 -11.85 5.02
C TYR A 14 -2.52 -13.36 5.21
N MET A 15 -1.47 -13.90 4.57
CA MET A 15 -1.30 -15.35 4.39
C MET A 15 -0.37 -15.99 5.43
N HIS A 16 0.49 -15.21 6.10
CA HIS A 16 1.59 -15.76 6.91
C HIS A 16 1.56 -15.42 8.41
N GLY A 17 0.48 -14.84 8.93
CA GLY A 17 0.33 -14.58 10.36
C GLY A 17 -1.08 -14.18 10.76
N ASP A 18 -1.37 -14.26 12.06
CA ASP A 18 -2.66 -13.83 12.64
C ASP A 18 -2.91 -12.31 12.46
N ILE A 19 -1.86 -11.55 12.12
CA ILE A 19 -1.87 -10.10 12.02
C ILE A 19 -1.69 -9.69 10.54
N PRO A 20 -2.68 -9.04 9.92
CA PRO A 20 -2.56 -8.48 8.58
C PRO A 20 -1.51 -7.35 8.54
N VAL A 21 -0.79 -7.23 7.43
CA VAL A 21 0.22 -6.16 7.24
C VAL A 21 0.09 -5.53 5.87
N LEU A 22 0.12 -4.20 5.81
CA LEU A 22 0.16 -3.42 4.57
C LEU A 22 1.47 -2.63 4.50
N ILE A 23 2.31 -2.92 3.50
CA ILE A 23 3.61 -2.27 3.29
C ILE A 23 3.50 -1.26 2.16
N VAL A 24 4.00 -0.06 2.39
CA VAL A 24 4.05 1.03 1.41
C VAL A 24 5.49 1.24 0.97
N GLY A 25 5.76 0.94 -0.30
CA GLY A 25 7.02 1.21 -0.97
C GLY A 25 6.93 2.43 -1.87
N ARG A 26 8.01 3.21 -1.97
CA ARG A 26 8.15 4.30 -2.95
C ARG A 26 9.24 3.95 -3.95
N LYS A 27 8.93 4.04 -5.23
CA LYS A 27 9.90 3.80 -6.30
C LYS A 27 10.83 5.02 -6.44
N LYS A 28 12.13 4.79 -6.34
CA LYS A 28 13.18 5.76 -6.64
C LYS A 28 14.05 5.23 -7.76
N LYS A 29 13.85 5.70 -9.00
CA LYS A 29 14.59 5.22 -10.20
C LYS A 29 14.59 3.67 -10.26
N ASP A 30 15.70 3.04 -9.85
CA ASP A 30 15.97 1.60 -9.90
C ASP A 30 15.86 0.91 -8.53
N GLU A 31 15.53 1.65 -7.48
CA GLU A 31 15.41 1.17 -6.10
C GLU A 31 13.98 1.34 -5.56
N MET A 32 13.64 0.54 -4.56
CA MET A 32 12.42 0.66 -3.77
C MET A 32 12.79 0.93 -2.32
N GLU A 33 12.16 1.94 -1.72
CA GLU A 33 12.29 2.24 -0.30
C GLU A 33 10.95 1.96 0.39
N ILE A 34 10.97 1.19 1.48
CA ILE A 34 9.80 1.07 2.37
C ILE A 34 9.69 2.39 3.13
N ILE A 35 8.58 3.09 2.92
CA ILE A 35 8.32 4.38 3.56
C ILE A 35 7.25 4.30 4.64
N ASN A 36 6.44 3.25 4.66
CA ASN A 36 5.46 3.01 5.72
C ASN A 36 5.07 1.53 5.81
N ALA A 37 4.52 1.13 6.96
CA ALA A 37 3.88 -0.16 7.17
C ALA A 37 2.74 -0.03 8.20
N PHE A 38 1.58 -0.59 7.87
CA PHE A 38 0.41 -0.65 8.73
C PHE A 38 0.13 -2.10 9.12
N LYS A 39 -0.55 -2.31 10.24
CA LYS A 39 -0.85 -3.64 10.78
C LYS A 39 -2.29 -3.72 11.26
N ASP A 40 -2.73 -4.93 11.58
CA ASP A 40 -4.02 -5.20 12.22
C ASP A 40 -5.18 -4.56 11.45
N ASP A 41 -6.15 -3.98 12.14
CA ASP A 41 -7.36 -3.47 11.52
C ASP A 41 -7.09 -2.27 10.60
N GLU A 42 -6.08 -1.46 10.89
CA GLU A 42 -5.66 -0.35 10.03
C GLU A 42 -5.19 -0.84 8.65
N ALA A 43 -4.44 -1.95 8.60
CA ALA A 43 -4.02 -2.56 7.33
C ALA A 43 -5.22 -3.07 6.51
N LYS A 44 -6.23 -3.64 7.17
CA LYS A 44 -7.44 -4.15 6.51
C LYS A 44 -8.30 -3.01 5.95
N GLU A 45 -8.53 -1.96 6.74
CA GLU A 45 -9.32 -0.80 6.34
C GLU A 45 -8.69 -0.11 5.12
N LEU A 46 -7.38 0.17 5.17
CA LEU A 46 -6.66 0.77 4.05
C LEU A 46 -6.70 -0.11 2.80
N TYR A 47 -6.54 -1.43 2.95
CA TYR A 47 -6.66 -2.35 1.82
C TYR A 47 -8.05 -2.26 1.17
N GLN A 48 -9.13 -2.22 1.96
CA GLN A 48 -10.48 -2.09 1.44
C GLN A 48 -10.68 -0.77 0.70
N GLU A 49 -10.20 0.34 1.25
CA GLU A 49 -10.29 1.66 0.59
C GLU A 49 -9.53 1.71 -0.74
N LEU A 50 -8.36 1.07 -0.81
CA LEU A 50 -7.50 1.05 -1.99
C LEU A 50 -8.00 0.12 -3.10
N THR A 51 -8.79 -0.90 -2.75
CA THR A 51 -9.26 -1.93 -3.69
C THR A 51 -10.73 -1.80 -4.08
N THR A 52 -11.50 -1.00 -3.33
CA THR A 52 -12.90 -0.70 -3.67
C THR A 52 -12.97 0.41 -4.71
N LYS A 53 -13.39 0.08 -5.94
CA LYS A 53 -13.65 1.09 -6.97
C LYS A 53 -14.89 1.90 -6.64
N LYS A 54 -14.76 3.22 -6.52
CA LYS A 54 -15.90 4.12 -6.37
C LYS A 54 -16.61 4.28 -7.72
N GLY A 55 -17.87 3.86 -7.81
CA GLY A 55 -18.74 4.05 -8.98
C GLY A 55 -19.19 2.78 -9.72
N GLU A 56 -18.79 1.60 -9.27
CA GLU A 56 -19.43 0.33 -9.66
C GLU A 56 -20.48 -0.03 -8.58
N ALA A 57 -21.64 0.63 -8.64
CA ALA A 57 -22.85 0.31 -7.88
C ALA A 57 -24.09 0.51 -8.78
#